data_AF-A0A2E9IIL2-F1
#
_entry.id   AF-A0A2E9IIL2-F1
#
_cell.length_a   1.000
_cell.length_b   1.000
_cell.length_c   1.000
_cell.angle_alpha   90.00
_cell.angle_beta   90.00
_cell.angle_gamma   90.00
#
_symmetry.space_group_name_H-M   'P 1'
#
loop_
_entity.id
_entity.type
_entity.pdbx_description
1 polymer ?
#
loop_
_entity_poly.entity_id
_entity_poly.type
_entity_poly.pdbx_seq_one_letter_code
_entity_poly.pdbx_strand_id
1 'polypeptide(L)'
;MKYAKGGVVTQPTFFRYGGAGNLGLMGEAGAEAILPLKRGRSGNLGVESLGGGSTNVSVNVDASGSSVQGDNETGQQFGEAIATAIQLEIVKQKRSGGLLA
;
A
#
# COMPACT_ATOMS: atom_id res chain seq x y z
N MET A 1 -4.24 -0.57 26.62
CA MET A 1 -2.78 -0.40 26.46
C MET A 1 -2.51 0.85 25.62
N LYS A 2 -1.70 1.80 26.10
CA LYS A 2 -1.52 3.16 25.54
C LYS A 2 -1.11 3.20 24.06
N TYR A 3 -0.32 2.23 23.59
CA TYR A 3 0.25 2.22 22.23
C TYR A 3 -0.21 1.04 21.36
N ALA A 4 -1.26 0.32 21.75
CA ALA A 4 -1.72 -0.88 21.03
C ALA A 4 -2.25 -0.58 19.61
N LYS A 5 -2.66 0.66 19.34
CA LYS A 5 -3.10 1.13 18.01
C LYS A 5 -2.04 1.99 17.32
N GLY A 6 -0.79 1.94 17.80
CA GLY A 6 0.28 2.86 17.42
C GLY A 6 0.32 4.13 18.28
N GLY A 7 1.21 5.06 17.91
CA GLY A 7 1.38 6.35 18.57
C GLY A 7 2.78 6.93 18.36
N VAL A 8 3.10 7.99 19.11
CA VAL A 8 4.44 8.59 19.16
C VAL A 8 4.88 8.67 20.61
N VAL A 9 6.14 8.34 20.88
CA VAL A 9 6.79 8.52 22.17
C VAL A 9 7.72 9.71 22.04
N THR A 10 7.58 10.68 22.95
CA THR A 10 8.34 11.93 22.91
C THR A 10 9.26 12.11 24.12
N GLN A 11 9.22 11.17 25.06
CA GLN A 11 9.97 11.21 26.32
C GLN A 11 10.38 9.78 26.71
N PRO A 12 11.53 9.61 27.40
CA PRO A 12 11.97 8.31 27.90
C PRO A 12 10.86 7.59 28.66
N THR A 13 10.43 6.44 28.15
CA THR A 13 9.31 5.67 28.70
C THR A 13 9.71 4.22 28.88
N PHE A 14 9.50 3.68 30.07
CA PHE A 14 9.73 2.26 30.36
C PHE A 14 8.56 1.39 29.89
N PHE A 15 8.87 0.20 29.35
CA PHE A 15 7.87 -0.79 28.99
C PHE A 15 8.34 -2.20 29.36
N ARG A 16 7.38 -3.09 29.63
CA ARG A 16 7.65 -4.49 29.94
C ARG A 16 7.69 -5.29 28.64
N TYR A 17 8.70 -6.14 28.45
CA TYR A 17 8.79 -7.04 27.30
C TYR A 17 9.17 -8.46 27.73
N GLY A 18 8.62 -9.46 27.06
CA GLY A 18 8.75 -10.86 27.46
C GLY A 18 8.05 -11.16 28.80
N GLY A 19 7.51 -12.36 28.96
CA GLY A 19 6.76 -12.74 30.16
C GLY A 19 7.56 -12.70 31.49
N ALA A 20 8.88 -12.52 31.43
CA ALA A 20 9.81 -12.64 32.56
C ALA A 20 10.18 -11.30 33.24
N GLY A 21 9.34 -10.26 33.12
CA GLY A 21 9.56 -9.01 33.87
C GLY A 21 10.71 -8.14 33.35
N ASN A 22 11.22 -8.41 32.15
CA ASN A 22 12.24 -7.56 31.53
C ASN A 22 11.67 -6.18 31.23
N LEU A 23 12.52 -5.17 31.37
CA LEU A 23 12.19 -3.76 31.19
C LEU A 23 13.03 -3.19 30.06
N GLY A 24 12.34 -2.61 29.07
CA GLY A 24 12.93 -1.87 27.98
C GLY A 24 12.70 -0.37 28.18
N LEU A 25 13.57 0.44 27.56
CA LEU A 25 13.44 1.88 27.47
C LEU A 25 13.16 2.25 26.01
N MET A 26 12.23 3.19 25.77
CA MET A 26 11.94 3.79 24.46
C MET A 26 11.89 5.31 24.57
N GLY A 27 12.06 6.02 23.46
CA GLY A 27 12.09 7.49 23.42
C GLY A 27 13.43 8.08 23.87
N GLU A 28 14.55 7.42 23.57
CA GLU A 28 15.89 7.92 23.93
C GLU A 28 16.45 8.90 22.90
N ALA A 29 16.02 8.79 21.65
CA ALA A 29 16.51 9.61 20.54
C ALA A 29 15.52 10.70 20.10
N GLY A 30 14.61 11.11 20.98
CA GLY A 30 13.57 12.11 20.69
C GLY A 30 12.24 11.47 20.29
N ALA A 31 11.56 12.04 19.29
CA ALA A 31 10.24 11.58 18.87
C ALA A 31 10.34 10.26 18.07
N GLU A 32 9.82 9.18 18.63
CA GLU A 32 9.84 7.83 18.05
C GLU A 32 8.41 7.36 17.74
N ALA A 33 8.19 6.77 16.55
CA ALA A 33 6.89 6.25 16.15
C ALA A 33 6.69 4.80 16.59
N ILE A 34 5.49 4.50 17.10
CA ILE A 34 5.02 3.13 17.36
C ILE A 34 4.02 2.77 16.27
N LEU A 35 4.36 1.74 15.50
CA LEU A 35 3.54 1.26 14.40
C LEU A 35 2.89 -0.08 14.76
N PRO A 36 1.56 -0.22 14.63
CA PRO A 36 0.89 -1.50 14.87
C PRO A 36 1.37 -2.53 13.85
N LEU A 37 1.53 -3.79 14.29
CA LEU A 37 1.90 -4.90 13.43
C LEU A 37 0.72 -5.83 13.23
N LYS A 38 0.60 -6.38 12.02
CA LYS A 38 -0.45 -7.32 11.66
C LYS A 38 0.14 -8.49 10.89
N ARG A 39 -0.38 -9.69 11.17
CA ARG A 39 -0.06 -10.87 10.35
C ARG A 39 -0.90 -10.87 9.09
N GLY A 40 -0.22 -11.02 7.95
CA GLY A 40 -0.87 -11.24 6.67
C GLY A 40 -1.46 -12.65 6.56
N ARG A 41 -2.20 -12.90 5.48
CA ARG A 41 -2.79 -14.23 5.18
C ARG A 41 -1.72 -15.33 5.08
N SER A 42 -0.51 -14.98 4.64
CA SER A 42 0.64 -15.88 4.58
C SER A 42 1.32 -16.14 5.94
N GLY A 43 0.85 -15.52 7.03
CA GLY A 43 1.45 -15.62 8.36
C GLY A 43 2.63 -14.67 8.60
N ASN A 44 3.12 -13.99 7.57
CA ASN A 44 4.19 -13.00 7.69
C ASN A 44 3.74 -11.81 8.54
N LEU A 45 4.63 -11.32 9.40
CA LEU A 45 4.39 -10.13 10.20
C LEU A 45 4.78 -8.88 9.40
N GLY A 46 3.86 -7.94 9.26
CA GLY A 46 4.10 -6.67 8.59
C GLY A 46 3.60 -5.50 9.42
N VAL A 47 3.99 -4.29 9.03
CA VAL A 47 3.44 -3.05 9.58
C VAL A 47 2.01 -2.88 9.07
N GLU A 48 1.07 -2.65 9.97
CA GLU A 48 -0.30 -2.30 9.61
C GLU A 48 -0.31 -0.87 9.05
N SER A 49 -0.41 -0.77 7.74
CA SER A 49 -0.72 0.50 7.09
C SER A 49 -2.20 0.80 7.28
N LEU A 50 -2.51 1.87 8.02
CA LEU A 50 -3.87 2.43 8.12
C LEU A 50 -4.35 3.08 6.81
N GLY A 51 -3.50 3.11 5.77
CA GLY A 51 -3.78 3.64 4.45
C GLY A 51 -3.90 2.54 3.39
N GLY A 52 -4.78 1.55 3.61
CA GLY A 52 -5.24 0.65 2.54
C GLY A 52 -6.29 1.34 1.66
N GLY A 53 -6.01 2.56 1.21
CA GLY A 53 -6.85 3.26 0.25
C GLY A 53 -6.72 2.55 -1.10
N SER A 54 -7.86 2.25 -1.72
CA SER A 54 -7.96 1.87 -3.13
C SER A 54 -6.87 2.58 -3.93
N THR A 55 -5.97 1.82 -4.59
CA THR A 55 -5.03 2.39 -5.53
C THR A 55 -5.84 3.01 -6.66
N ASN A 56 -6.12 4.30 -6.54
CA ASN A 56 -6.88 5.05 -7.53
C ASN A 56 -5.91 5.38 -8.67
N VAL A 57 -5.86 4.50 -9.67
CA VAL A 57 -5.04 4.70 -10.86
C VAL A 57 -5.76 5.70 -11.78
N SER A 58 -5.31 6.95 -11.80
CA SER A 58 -5.79 7.96 -12.74
C SER A 58 -5.01 7.84 -14.05
N VAL A 59 -5.64 7.31 -15.10
CA VAL A 59 -5.06 7.24 -16.45
C VAL A 59 -5.53 8.46 -17.24
N ASN A 60 -4.62 9.39 -17.54
CA ASN A 60 -4.88 10.48 -18.46
C ASN A 60 -4.44 10.04 -19.86
N VAL A 61 -5.38 9.97 -20.80
CA VAL A 61 -5.11 9.63 -22.21
C VAL A 61 -5.11 10.92 -23.02
N ASP A 62 -3.94 11.29 -23.53
CA ASP A 62 -3.81 12.38 -24.50
C ASP A 62 -4.12 11.84 -25.90
N ALA A 63 -5.23 12.30 -26.47
CA ALA A 63 -5.70 11.91 -27.80
C ALA A 63 -5.32 12.94 -28.89
N SER A 64 -4.40 13.86 -28.63
CA SER A 64 -4.02 14.95 -29.56
C SER A 64 -3.49 14.50 -30.93
N GLY A 65 -3.16 13.22 -31.10
CA GLY A 65 -2.74 12.62 -32.39
C GLY A 65 -3.67 11.52 -32.93
N SER A 66 -4.82 11.25 -32.30
CA SER A 66 -5.76 10.21 -32.74
C SER A 66 -7.06 10.85 -33.21
N SER A 67 -7.34 10.77 -34.52
CA SER A 67 -8.66 11.14 -35.04
C SER A 67 -9.68 10.07 -34.65
N VAL A 68 -10.24 10.18 -33.44
CA VAL A 68 -11.40 9.38 -33.06
C VAL A 68 -12.63 10.00 -33.72
N GLN A 69 -12.80 9.71 -35.01
CA GLN A 69 -14.07 9.90 -35.70
C GLN A 69 -15.00 8.80 -35.17
N GLY A 70 -15.97 9.18 -34.34
CA GLY A 70 -16.85 8.24 -33.66
C GLY A 70 -17.62 7.36 -34.63
N ASP A 71 -17.19 6.11 -34.76
CA ASP A 71 -18.00 5.01 -35.23
C ASP A 71 -18.17 4.04 -34.06
N ASN A 72 -19.40 3.82 -33.62
CA ASN A 72 -19.73 3.17 -32.34
C ASN A 72 -19.15 1.75 -32.23
N GLU A 73 -18.94 1.09 -33.36
CA GLU A 73 -18.38 -0.27 -33.44
C GLU A 73 -16.85 -0.28 -33.26
N THR A 74 -16.15 0.62 -33.95
CA THR A 74 -14.68 0.76 -33.89
C THR A 74 -14.21 1.27 -32.52
N GLY A 75 -15.00 2.15 -31.88
CA GLY A 75 -14.72 2.65 -30.53
C GLY A 75 -14.86 1.58 -29.44
N GLN A 76 -15.82 0.66 -29.58
CA GLN A 76 -16.00 -0.48 -28.65
C GLN A 76 -14.85 -1.47 -28.77
N GLN A 77 -14.45 -1.83 -29.99
CA GLN A 77 -13.33 -2.73 -30.24
C GLN A 77 -12.00 -2.14 -29.73
N PHE A 78 -11.80 -0.84 -29.90
CA PHE A 78 -10.62 -0.14 -29.37
C PHE A 78 -10.63 -0.06 -27.84
N GLY A 79 -11.79 0.23 -27.24
CA GLY A 79 -11.96 0.22 -25.78
C GLY A 79 -11.66 -1.15 -25.16
N GLU A 80 -12.10 -2.22 -25.81
CA GLU A 80 -11.82 -3.60 -25.40
C GLU A 80 -10.32 -3.96 -25.57
N ALA A 81 -9.69 -3.53 -26.66
CA ALA A 81 -8.25 -3.72 -26.87
C ALA A 81 -7.40 -2.99 -25.81
N ILE A 82 -7.79 -1.79 -25.40
CA ILE A 82 -7.13 -1.06 -24.30
C ILE A 82 -7.39 -1.74 -22.96
N ALA A 83 -8.63 -2.16 -22.68
CA ALA A 83 -8.98 -2.81 -21.41
C ALA A 83 -8.21 -4.12 -21.22
N THR A 84 -8.08 -4.92 -22.28
CA THR A 84 -7.30 -6.17 -22.25
C THR A 84 -5.80 -5.89 -22.09
N ALA A 85 -5.24 -4.91 -22.79
CA ALA A 85 -3.84 -4.53 -22.66
C ALA A 85 -3.49 -4.05 -21.22
N ILE A 86 -4.36 -3.25 -20.61
CA ILE A 86 -4.18 -2.78 -19.22
C ILE A 86 -4.28 -3.93 -18.23
N GLN A 87 -5.25 -4.84 -18.39
CA GLN A 87 -5.37 -6.02 -17.53
C GLN A 87 -4.13 -6.93 -17.62
N LEU A 88 -3.60 -7.12 -18.83
CA LEU A 88 -2.37 -7.88 -19.04
C LEU A 88 -1.18 -7.22 -18.35
N GLU A 89 -1.05 -5.90 -18.44
CA GLU A 89 0.04 -5.17 -17.78
C GLU A 89 -0.09 -5.22 -16.24
N ILE A 90 -1.29 -5.07 -15.69
CA ILE A 90 -1.54 -5.22 -14.24
C ILE A 90 -1.24 -6.63 -13.78
N VAL A 91 -1.65 -7.66 -14.52
CA VAL A 91 -1.36 -9.06 -14.19
C VAL A 91 0.14 -9.35 -14.27
N LYS A 92 0.83 -8.78 -15.28
CA LYS A 92 2.28 -8.90 -15.45
C LYS A 92 3.03 -8.23 -14.30
N GLN A 93 2.64 -7.01 -13.90
CA GLN A 93 3.23 -6.28 -12.76
C GLN A 93 2.94 -6.96 -11.41
N LYS A 94 1.74 -7.54 -11.24
CA LYS A 94 1.41 -8.38 -10.08
C LYS A 94 2.23 -9.69 -10.04
N ARG A 95 2.55 -10.28 -11.19
CA ARG A 95 3.40 -11.48 -11.31
C ARG A 95 4.89 -11.20 -11.16
N SER A 96 5.37 -10.05 -11.64
CA SER A 96 6.80 -9.71 -11.67
C SER A 96 7.31 -9.11 -10.36
N GLY A 97 6.49 -9.05 -9.30
CA GLY A 97 6.94 -8.72 -7.96
C GLY A 97 7.41 -7.28 -7.75
N GLY A 98 6.88 -6.31 -8.51
CA GLY A 98 7.40 -4.94 -8.51
C GLY A 98 6.33 -3.86 -8.40
N LEU A 99 5.81 -3.63 -7.20
CA LEU A 99 5.31 -2.31 -6.77
C LEU A 99 5.43 -2.07 -5.25
N LEU A 100 6.10 -2.97 -4.50
CA LEU A 100 6.39 -2.79 -3.07
C LEU A 100 7.70 -3.52 -2.69
N ALA A 101 8.78 -3.27 -3.44
CA ALA A 101 10.15 -3.52 -2.99
C ALA A 101 10.93 -2.20 -3.13
#